data_AF-A0A418NKN9-F1
#
_entry.id   AF-A0A418NKN9-F1
#
_cell.length_a   1.000
_cell.length_b   1.000
_cell.length_c   1.000
_cell.angle_alpha   90.00
_cell.angle_beta   90.00
_cell.angle_gamma   90.00
#
_symmetry.space_group_name_H-M   'P 1'
#
loop_
_entity.id
_entity.type
_entity.pdbx_description
1 polymer ?
#
loop_
_entity_poly.entity_id
_entity_poly.type
_entity_poly.pdbx_seq_one_letter_code
_entity_poly.pdbx_strand_id
1 'polypeptide(L)' 'TLGNERFGLVSVPESVTELHLFVDHDAGGELAASRGLAAYARDGRTIHVRKPSSRDTDWNDELTAWLRRKAAR' A
#
# COMPACT_ATOMS: atom_id res chain seq x y z
N THR A 1 -13.33 -3.07 -10.57
CA THR A 1 -11.99 -2.78 -10.03
C THR A 1 -11.64 -1.33 -10.28
N LEU A 2 -11.92 -0.44 -9.31
CA LEU A 2 -11.76 1.01 -9.49
C LEU A 2 -10.47 1.56 -8.84
N GLY A 3 -9.88 0.81 -7.90
CA GLY A 3 -8.73 1.27 -7.09
C GLY A 3 -7.40 1.31 -7.86
N ASN A 4 -7.04 0.22 -8.55
CA ASN A 4 -5.72 0.13 -9.22
C ASN A 4 -5.55 1.10 -10.39
N GLU A 5 -6.64 1.47 -11.06
CA GLU A 5 -6.62 2.41 -12.20
C GLU A 5 -6.39 3.85 -11.79
N ARG A 6 -6.65 4.20 -10.52
CA ARG A 6 -6.53 5.56 -9.99
C ARG A 6 -5.26 5.78 -9.18
N PHE A 7 -4.51 4.72 -8.91
CA PHE A 7 -3.25 4.81 -8.19
C PHE A 7 -2.25 5.60 -9.04
N GLY A 8 -1.74 6.72 -8.49
CA GLY A 8 -0.89 7.66 -9.23
C GLY A 8 -1.60 8.92 -9.74
N LEU A 9 -2.93 9.04 -9.58
CA LEU A 9 -3.67 10.24 -10.04
C LEU A 9 -3.80 11.34 -8.98
N VAL A 10 -3.49 11.04 -7.72
CA VAL A 10 -3.60 12.02 -6.63
C VAL A 10 -2.32 12.83 -6.57
N SER A 11 -2.42 14.16 -6.63
CA SER A 11 -1.25 15.01 -6.47
C SER A 11 -0.72 14.90 -5.04
N VAL A 12 0.57 14.58 -4.91
CA VAL A 12 1.28 14.54 -3.63
C VAL A 12 2.14 15.80 -3.52
N PRO A 13 1.90 16.68 -2.53
CA PRO A 13 2.63 17.94 -2.40
C PRO A 13 4.14 17.74 -2.37
N GLU A 14 4.86 18.72 -2.91
CA GLU A 14 6.31 18.73 -3.01
C GLU A 14 7.04 18.55 -1.67
N SER A 15 6.46 19.07 -0.59
CA SER A 15 6.99 19.01 0.77
C SER A 15 6.97 17.61 1.38
N VAL A 16 6.24 16.65 0.80
CA VAL A 16 6.22 15.27 1.27
C VAL A 16 7.53 14.59 0.90
N THR A 17 8.31 14.22 1.91
CA THR A 17 9.60 13.51 1.77
C THR A 17 9.50 12.01 2.03
N GLU A 18 8.42 11.54 2.65
CA GLU A 18 8.18 10.12 2.92
C GLU A 18 6.75 9.74 2.54
N LEU A 19 6.59 8.72 1.71
CA LEU A 19 5.31 8.24 1.22
C LEU A 19 5.17 6.73 1.45
N HIS A 20 4.15 6.32 2.19
CA HIS A 20 3.85 4.90 2.40
C HIS A 20 2.68 4.47 1.52
N LEU A 21 2.92 3.49 0.66
CA LEU A 21 1.90 2.87 -0.19
C LEU A 21 1.47 1.55 0.46
N PHE A 22 0.24 1.52 0.96
CA PHE A 22 -0.38 0.32 1.50
C PHE A 22 -1.18 -0.35 0.39
N VAL A 23 -0.74 -1.53 -0.06
CA VAL A 23 -1.37 -2.29 -1.14
C VAL A 23 -1.72 -3.70 -0.67
N ASP A 24 -2.66 -4.34 -1.36
CA ASP A 24 -3.02 -5.74 -1.12
C ASP A 24 -1.86 -6.67 -1.49
N HIS A 25 -1.80 -7.86 -0.89
CA HIS A 25 -0.74 -8.83 -1.18
C HIS A 25 -1.12 -9.78 -2.33
N ASP A 26 -1.53 -9.19 -3.45
CA ASP A 26 -1.93 -9.92 -4.66
C ASP A 26 -1.37 -9.26 -5.93
N ALA A 27 -1.70 -9.81 -7.10
CA ALA A 27 -1.26 -9.26 -8.38
C ALA A 27 -1.79 -7.83 -8.64
N GLY A 28 -2.95 -7.49 -8.09
CA GLY A 28 -3.52 -6.15 -8.16
C GLY A 28 -2.68 -5.15 -7.36
N GLY A 29 -2.30 -5.50 -6.14
CA GLY A 29 -1.44 -4.70 -5.28
C GLY A 29 -0.05 -4.48 -5.86
N GLU A 30 0.53 -5.47 -6.56
CA GLU A 30 1.79 -5.28 -7.31
C GLU A 30 1.66 -4.22 -8.40
N LEU A 31 0.56 -4.27 -9.18
CA LEU A 31 0.31 -3.28 -10.22
C LEU A 31 0.11 -1.88 -9.64
N ALA A 32 -0.63 -1.76 -8.54
CA ALA A 32 -0.82 -0.49 -7.83
C ALA A 32 0.50 0.06 -7.28
N ALA A 33 1.34 -0.77 -6.68
CA ALA A 33 2.65 -0.39 -6.18
C ALA A 33 3.56 0.13 -7.31
N SER A 34 3.63 -0.59 -8.43
CA SER A 34 4.40 -0.16 -9.60
C SER A 34 3.94 1.20 -10.13
N ARG A 35 2.62 1.41 -10.25
CA ARG A 35 2.04 2.70 -10.67
C ARG A 35 2.34 3.82 -9.69
N GLY A 36 2.19 3.58 -8.39
CA GLY A 36 2.48 4.56 -7.34
C GLY A 36 3.95 4.95 -7.30
N LEU A 37 4.86 3.98 -7.44
CA LEU A 37 6.29 4.24 -7.52
C LEU A 37 6.62 5.11 -8.73
N ALA A 38 6.09 4.78 -9.91
CA ALA A 38 6.33 5.55 -11.13
C ALA A 38 5.75 6.97 -11.06
N ALA A 39 4.55 7.13 -10.51
CA ALA A 39 3.86 8.42 -10.45
C ALA A 39 4.44 9.38 -9.40
N TYR A 40 4.96 8.86 -8.29
CA TYR A 40 5.36 9.67 -7.14
C TYR A 40 6.86 9.75 -6.91
N ALA A 41 7.68 9.08 -7.74
CA ALA A 41 9.13 9.18 -7.68
C ALA A 41 9.59 10.63 -7.83
N ARG A 42 10.43 11.08 -6.90
CA ARG A 42 10.97 12.43 -6.82
C ARG A 42 12.25 12.42 -6.00
N ASP A 43 13.21 13.26 -6.36
CA ASP A 43 14.42 13.49 -5.57
C ASP A 43 14.06 13.98 -4.16
N GLY A 44 14.66 13.35 -3.14
CA GLY A 44 14.37 13.65 -1.74
C GLY A 44 13.06 13.05 -1.21
N ARG A 45 12.34 12.25 -2.02
CA ARG A 45 11.19 11.47 -1.55
C ARG A 45 11.53 9.98 -1.45
N THR A 46 11.38 9.43 -0.25
CA THR A 46 11.42 7.99 0.00
C THR A 46 10.03 7.40 -0.12
N ILE A 47 9.89 6.31 -0.89
CA ILE A 47 8.61 5.61 -1.03
C ILE A 47 8.73 4.21 -0.42
N HIS A 48 7.84 3.89 0.51
CA HIS A 48 7.75 2.60 1.16
C HIS A 48 6.49 1.87 0.71
N VAL A 49 6.66 0.74 0.02
CA VAL A 49 5.56 -0.17 -0.24
C VAL A 49 5.38 -1.10 0.96
N ARG A 50 4.15 -1.22 1.45
CA ARG A 50 3.76 -2.08 2.56
C ARG A 50 2.66 -3.02 2.07
N LYS A 51 2.78 -4.29 2.44
CA LYS A 51 1.81 -5.35 2.16
C LYS A 51 1.46 -6.10 3.45
N PRO A 52 0.25 -6.67 3.54
CA PRO A 52 -0.07 -7.69 4.53
C PRO A 52 0.95 -8.82 4.54
N SER A 53 1.13 -9.47 5.68
CA SER A 53 2.11 -10.55 5.83
C SER A 53 1.77 -11.78 5.00
N SER A 54 0.48 -12.05 4.82
CA SER A 54 -0.04 -13.21 4.11
C SER A 54 -0.37 -12.87 2.67
N ARG A 55 -0.10 -13.79 1.73
CA ARG A 55 -0.49 -13.65 0.32
C ARG A 55 -2.01 -13.68 0.19
N ASP A 56 -2.52 -13.00 -0.83
CA ASP A 56 -3.93 -12.95 -1.18
C ASP A 56 -4.83 -12.39 -0.06
N THR A 57 -4.25 -11.56 0.82
CA THR A 57 -4.96 -10.86 1.90
C THR A 57 -4.82 -9.35 1.77
N ASP A 58 -5.75 -8.63 2.39
CA ASP A 58 -5.71 -7.18 2.55
C ASP A 58 -5.35 -6.77 3.99
N TRP A 59 -5.28 -5.46 4.24
CA TRP A 59 -4.96 -4.92 5.56
C TRP A 59 -6.07 -5.13 6.61
N ASN A 60 -7.31 -5.31 6.17
CA ASN A 60 -8.43 -5.61 7.05
C ASN A 60 -8.40 -7.08 7.53
N ASP A 61 -7.96 -8.00 6.68
CA ASP A 61 -7.68 -9.40 7.05
C ASP A 61 -6.56 -9.47 8.09
N GLU A 62 -5.46 -8.74 7.88
CA GLU A 62 -4.34 -8.66 8.82
C GLU A 62 -4.78 -8.11 10.19
N LEU A 63 -5.60 -7.05 10.20
CA LEU A 63 -6.19 -6.49 11.42
C LEU A 63 -7.07 -7.52 12.13
N THR A 64 -7.95 -8.20 11.38
CA THR A 64 -8.86 -9.21 11.93
C THR A 64 -8.07 -10.38 12.54
N ALA A 65 -7.02 -10.86 11.86
CA ALA A 65 -6.15 -11.91 12.35
C ALA A 65 -5.38 -11.50 13.61
N TRP A 66 -4.91 -10.25 13.68
CA TRP A 66 -4.27 -9.71 14.88
C TRP A 66 -5.24 -9.62 16.07
N LEU A 67 -6.46 -9.12 15.86
CA LEU A 67 -7.47 -9.04 16.91
C LEU A 67 -7.82 -10.42 17.48
N ARG A 68 -7.96 -11.44 16.62
CA ARG A 68 -8.19 -12.83 17.04
C ARG A 68 -7.04 -13.37 17.91
N ARG A 69 -5.79 -13.14 17.51
CA ARG A 69 -4.60 -13.53 18.30
C ARG A 69 -4.54 -12.81 19.65
N LYS A 70 -4.94 -11.54 19.68
CA LYS A 70 -4.95 -10.73 20.91
C LYS A 70 -6.02 -11.21 21.89
N ALA A 71 -7.20 -11.60 21.40
CA ALA A 71 -8.29 -12.11 22.25
C ALA A 71 -8.04 -13.54 22.78
N ALA A 72 -7.17 -14.31 22.12
CA ALA A 72 -6.77 -15.65 22.55
C ALA A 72 -5.58 -15.67 23.54
N ARG A 73 -5.08 -14.49 23.92
CA ARG A 73 -4.01 -14.30 24.93
C ARG A 73 -4.62 -13.75 26.22
#